data_AF-A0A968N5J9-F1
#
_entry.id   AF-A0A968N5J9-F1
#
_cell.length_a   1.000
_cell.length_b   1.000
_cell.length_c   1.000
_cell.angle_alpha   90.00
_cell.angle_beta   90.00
_cell.angle_gamma   90.00
#
_symmetry.space_group_name_H-M   'P 1'
#
loop_
_entity.id
_entity.type
_entity.pdbx_description
1 polymer ?
#
loop_
_entity_poly.entity_id
_entity_poly.type
_entity_poly.pdbx_seq_one_letter_code
_entity_poly.pdbx_strand_id
1 'polypeptide(L)'
;MTKAVSKLVQRSALLTGGALITTAALLVAEPAAAIRIDFDESNVVTGPGEIITDQWAADYGLTVSATDKGGKNSRNLLLFNSSCDPVANDGSTDDLTLCTGGDRDLATGVGSYRNNNWDIDYDTPDQGNVLIIQEGGDLLNPDDHAGGGWINFDFAEALTFQSIGFLDLDDAGLPDFLFTFADGSTQLFKDMEDSDPEVTIVGQSSQTRGSNTIYNAENSLREYSFYLDNVVKASVKLPSSGAIAYLDVDYNQVEVPEPMAMAGLGVIAGSLLAARRRRNLG
;
A
#
# COMPACT_ATOMS: atom_id res chain seq x y z
N MET A 1 13.50 -57.37 77.45
CA MET A 1 12.31 -56.51 77.64
C MET A 1 12.27 -55.56 76.45
N THR A 2 11.31 -55.52 75.54
CA THR A 2 9.92 -56.01 75.53
C THR A 2 9.47 -56.10 74.06
N LYS A 3 8.72 -57.17 73.74
CA LYS A 3 7.69 -57.36 72.68
C LYS A 3 7.04 -56.04 72.16
N ALA A 4 6.49 -55.89 70.95
CA ALA A 4 5.93 -56.83 69.95
C ALA A 4 5.36 -56.03 68.72
N VAL A 5 5.09 -56.74 67.60
CA VAL A 5 3.89 -56.65 66.69
C VAL A 5 3.73 -55.37 65.84
N SER A 6 3.24 -55.33 64.59
CA SER A 6 2.94 -56.28 63.50
C SER A 6 2.58 -55.49 62.22
N LYS A 7 2.74 -56.14 61.06
CA LYS A 7 1.94 -56.06 59.81
C LYS A 7 1.21 -54.75 59.45
N LEU A 8 1.45 -54.24 58.23
CA LEU A 8 0.41 -54.20 57.20
C LEU A 8 0.99 -53.99 55.79
N VAL A 9 0.44 -54.74 54.84
CA VAL A 9 0.67 -54.68 53.40
C VAL A 9 -0.14 -53.52 52.82
N GLN A 10 0.46 -52.73 51.91
CA GLN A 10 -0.33 -52.02 50.92
C GLN A 10 0.45 -51.88 49.60
N ARG A 11 -0.11 -52.53 48.57
CA ARG A 11 0.29 -52.43 47.17
C ARG A 11 -0.22 -51.09 46.62
N SER A 12 0.66 -50.33 45.98
CA SER A 12 0.25 -49.25 45.08
C SER A 12 0.85 -49.56 43.71
N ALA A 13 -0.03 -49.98 42.78
CA ALA A 13 0.29 -50.08 41.38
C ALA A 13 0.44 -48.67 40.81
N LEU A 14 1.61 -48.38 40.24
CA LEU A 14 1.89 -47.14 39.55
C LEU A 14 1.16 -47.17 38.20
N LEU A 15 0.08 -46.41 38.07
CA LEU A 15 -0.56 -46.13 36.78
C LEU A 15 0.27 -45.04 36.09
N THR A 16 1.15 -45.43 35.17
CA THR A 16 1.78 -44.52 34.20
C THR A 16 0.73 -44.16 33.14
N GLY A 17 -0.07 -43.14 33.43
CA GLY A 17 -0.90 -42.47 32.42
C GLY A 17 -0.02 -41.64 31.50
N GLY A 18 0.21 -42.12 30.28
CA GLY A 18 0.83 -41.34 29.23
C GLY A 18 -0.12 -40.22 28.80
N ALA A 19 0.25 -38.98 29.06
CA ALA A 19 -0.42 -37.82 28.48
C ALA A 19 -0.08 -37.78 26.97
N LEU A 20 -1.08 -38.00 26.12
CA LEU A 20 -0.97 -37.68 24.70
C LEU A 20 -1.00 -36.14 24.60
N ILE A 21 0.16 -35.53 24.37
CA ILE A 21 0.24 -34.12 23.98
C ILE A 21 -0.03 -34.10 22.47
N THR A 22 -1.28 -33.87 22.09
CA THR A 22 -1.63 -33.46 20.72
C THR A 22 -1.11 -32.04 20.52
N THR A 23 0.08 -31.90 19.94
CA THR A 23 0.56 -30.63 19.39
C THR A 23 -0.31 -30.29 18.20
N ALA A 24 -1.34 -29.47 18.41
CA ALA A 24 -2.00 -28.78 17.31
C ALA A 24 -0.95 -27.85 16.70
N ALA A 25 -0.48 -28.19 15.50
CA ALA A 25 0.29 -27.25 14.69
C ALA A 25 -0.68 -26.12 14.32
N LEU A 26 -0.54 -24.98 14.99
CA LEU A 26 -1.12 -23.73 14.51
C LEU A 26 -0.40 -23.41 13.22
N LEU A 27 -1.05 -23.69 12.09
CA LEU A 27 -0.67 -23.10 10.82
C LEU A 27 -0.96 -21.61 10.97
N VAL A 28 0.07 -20.82 11.33
CA VAL A 28 0.00 -19.38 11.16
C VAL A 28 0.02 -19.19 9.65
N ALA A 29 -1.12 -18.82 9.08
CA ALA A 29 -1.16 -18.39 7.69
C ALA A 29 -0.15 -17.25 7.56
N GLU A 30 0.83 -17.38 6.67
CA GLU A 30 1.65 -16.24 6.30
C GLU A 30 0.70 -15.17 5.77
N PRO A 31 0.81 -13.91 6.23
CA PRO A 31 0.02 -12.84 5.66
C PRO A 31 0.26 -12.86 4.14
N ALA A 32 -0.82 -12.81 3.37
CA ALA A 32 -0.73 -12.77 1.93
C ALA A 32 0.18 -11.59 1.56
N ALA A 33 1.10 -11.82 0.61
CA ALA A 33 2.03 -10.79 0.19
C ALA A 33 1.24 -9.63 -0.44
N ALA A 34 1.57 -8.40 -0.05
CA ALA A 34 1.03 -7.21 -0.70
C ALA A 34 1.29 -7.26 -2.21
N ILE A 35 0.30 -6.85 -2.98
CA ILE A 35 0.43 -6.62 -4.42
C ILE A 35 0.90 -5.19 -4.61
N ARG A 36 2.06 -5.03 -5.25
CA ARG A 36 2.54 -3.74 -5.73
C ARG A 36 1.98 -3.49 -7.13
N ILE A 37 1.29 -2.38 -7.29
CA ILE A 37 0.91 -1.83 -8.59
C ILE A 37 1.97 -0.78 -8.92
N ASP A 38 2.93 -1.16 -9.76
CA ASP A 38 3.89 -0.25 -10.40
C ASP A 38 3.41 0.06 -11.82
N PHE A 39 3.69 1.26 -12.33
CA PHE A 39 3.08 1.71 -13.59
C PHE A 39 3.87 1.27 -14.84
N ASP A 40 4.71 0.24 -14.70
CA ASP A 40 5.62 -0.29 -15.73
C ASP A 40 5.08 -1.52 -16.47
N GLU A 41 3.92 -2.01 -16.09
CA GLU A 41 3.38 -3.25 -16.62
C GLU A 41 3.19 -3.17 -18.13
N SER A 42 3.68 -4.17 -18.86
CA SER A 42 3.76 -4.16 -20.33
C SER A 42 2.41 -3.99 -21.04
N ASN A 43 1.31 -4.22 -20.33
CA ASN A 43 -0.06 -4.07 -20.83
C ASN A 43 -0.56 -2.62 -20.74
N VAL A 44 0.17 -1.77 -20.01
CA VAL A 44 -0.15 -0.39 -19.64
C VAL A 44 0.85 0.61 -20.21
N VAL A 45 2.03 0.15 -20.66
CA VAL A 45 2.98 0.95 -21.44
C VAL A 45 2.32 1.36 -22.76
N THR A 46 1.67 2.50 -22.67
CA THR A 46 0.96 3.18 -23.72
C THR A 46 1.93 4.15 -24.38
N GLY A 47 1.72 4.46 -25.66
CA GLY A 47 2.61 5.41 -26.34
C GLY A 47 2.61 6.78 -25.65
N PRO A 48 3.61 7.65 -25.91
CA PRO A 48 3.62 9.01 -25.39
C PRO A 48 2.27 9.71 -25.65
N GLY A 49 1.71 10.32 -24.61
CA GLY A 49 0.47 11.10 -24.65
C GLY A 49 -0.84 10.33 -24.63
N GLU A 50 -0.81 9.04 -24.31
CA GLU A 50 -2.03 8.30 -23.99
C GLU A 50 -2.56 8.65 -22.61
N ILE A 51 -3.85 9.00 -22.55
CA ILE A 51 -4.54 9.35 -21.31
C ILE A 51 -4.84 8.06 -20.53
N ILE A 52 -4.45 8.08 -19.26
CA ILE A 52 -4.63 6.96 -18.33
C ILE A 52 -5.99 7.07 -17.63
N THR A 53 -6.75 5.98 -17.66
CA THR A 53 -8.09 5.87 -17.08
C THR A 53 -8.36 4.51 -16.43
N ASP A 54 -8.24 3.42 -17.17
CA ASP A 54 -8.76 2.10 -16.79
C ASP A 54 -7.84 0.95 -17.22
N GLN A 55 -6.58 1.25 -17.52
CA GLN A 55 -5.58 0.28 -17.96
C GLN A 55 -5.38 -0.86 -16.94
N TRP A 56 -5.61 -0.61 -15.65
CA TRP A 56 -5.51 -1.59 -14.56
C TRP A 56 -6.84 -2.25 -14.17
N ALA A 57 -7.94 -1.94 -14.84
CA ALA A 57 -9.26 -2.40 -14.43
C ALA A 57 -9.43 -3.92 -14.57
N ALA A 58 -8.79 -4.52 -15.58
CA ALA A 58 -8.88 -5.96 -15.82
C ALA A 58 -8.04 -6.80 -14.85
N ASP A 59 -6.85 -6.30 -14.48
CA ASP A 59 -5.88 -7.04 -13.68
C ASP A 59 -6.09 -6.81 -12.17
N TYR A 60 -6.50 -5.59 -11.78
CA TYR A 60 -6.63 -5.18 -10.38
C TYR A 60 -8.01 -4.63 -10.02
N GLY A 61 -8.93 -4.48 -10.98
CA GLY A 61 -10.19 -3.78 -10.71
C GLY A 61 -9.97 -2.30 -10.38
N LEU A 62 -8.84 -1.72 -10.78
CA LEU A 62 -8.48 -0.32 -10.50
C LEU A 62 -8.85 0.57 -11.68
N THR A 63 -9.57 1.66 -11.39
CA THR A 63 -9.75 2.79 -12.30
C THR A 63 -9.16 4.05 -11.68
N VAL A 64 -8.57 4.90 -12.50
CA VAL A 64 -7.92 6.14 -12.08
C VAL A 64 -8.50 7.35 -12.78
N SER A 65 -8.54 8.47 -12.06
CA SER A 65 -8.98 9.75 -12.63
C SER A 65 -8.36 10.92 -11.89
N ALA A 66 -8.27 12.08 -12.56
CA ALA A 66 -7.77 13.30 -11.93
C ALA A 66 -8.73 14.48 -12.06
N THR A 67 -8.62 15.41 -11.10
CA THR A 67 -9.31 16.71 -11.11
C THR A 67 -8.39 17.81 -10.61
N ASP A 68 -8.75 19.07 -10.89
CA ASP A 68 -8.06 20.24 -10.33
C ASP A 68 -8.09 20.29 -8.79
N LYS A 69 -7.30 21.18 -8.16
CA LYS A 69 -7.29 21.35 -6.68
C LYS A 69 -8.68 21.54 -6.06
N GLY A 70 -9.61 22.11 -6.84
CA GLY A 70 -11.00 22.34 -6.43
C GLY A 70 -11.90 21.11 -6.49
N GLY A 71 -11.44 20.00 -7.07
CA GLY A 71 -12.19 18.76 -7.22
C GLY A 71 -13.33 18.86 -8.26
N LYS A 72 -13.27 19.83 -9.18
CA LYS A 72 -14.40 20.18 -10.06
C LYS A 72 -14.15 19.88 -11.51
N ASN A 73 -12.97 20.21 -12.00
CA ASN A 73 -12.63 20.10 -13.41
C ASN A 73 -11.74 18.88 -13.60
N SER A 74 -12.12 17.99 -14.51
CA SER A 74 -11.31 16.81 -14.85
C SER A 74 -9.96 17.23 -15.43
N ARG A 75 -8.94 16.45 -15.10
CA ARG A 75 -7.57 16.55 -15.62
C ARG A 75 -7.19 15.22 -16.26
N ASN A 76 -6.26 15.29 -17.20
CA ASN A 76 -5.70 14.10 -17.81
C ASN A 76 -4.61 13.55 -16.90
N LEU A 77 -4.58 12.22 -16.77
CA LEU A 77 -3.45 11.51 -16.19
C LEU A 77 -2.59 10.97 -17.33
N LEU A 78 -1.28 11.06 -17.19
CA LEU A 78 -0.31 10.49 -18.13
C LEU A 78 0.74 9.71 -17.36
N LEU A 79 1.40 8.78 -18.05
CA LEU A 79 2.63 8.16 -17.55
C LEU A 79 3.82 9.03 -17.94
N PHE A 80 4.66 9.31 -16.96
CA PHE A 80 5.95 9.97 -17.11
C PHE A 80 7.05 8.93 -16.89
N ASN A 81 8.02 8.85 -17.80
CA ASN A 81 9.18 7.97 -17.60
C ASN A 81 10.19 8.66 -16.66
N SER A 82 10.17 8.28 -15.39
CA SER A 82 11.05 8.75 -14.32
C SER A 82 12.40 8.06 -14.30
N SER A 83 12.57 6.89 -14.90
CA SER A 83 13.90 6.28 -15.09
C SER A 83 14.64 6.87 -16.29
N CYS A 84 14.53 8.19 -16.46
CA CYS A 84 15.30 8.95 -17.43
C CYS A 84 16.67 9.33 -16.87
N ASP A 85 17.64 9.55 -17.76
CA ASP A 85 18.96 10.09 -17.42
C ASP A 85 18.97 11.60 -17.77
N PRO A 86 18.60 12.51 -16.84
CA PRO A 86 18.69 13.94 -17.06
C PRO A 86 20.16 14.35 -17.26
N VAL A 87 20.65 14.30 -18.50
CA VAL A 87 22.01 14.72 -18.81
C VAL A 87 22.09 16.25 -18.85
N ALA A 88 22.79 16.84 -17.89
CA ALA A 88 23.26 18.22 -17.99
C ALA A 88 24.50 18.27 -18.90
N ASN A 89 24.30 18.39 -20.21
CA ASN A 89 25.41 18.75 -21.08
C ASN A 89 25.75 20.23 -20.87
N ASP A 90 26.97 20.46 -20.40
CA ASP A 90 27.80 21.68 -20.51
C ASP A 90 27.25 23.06 -20.08
N GLY A 91 26.08 23.12 -19.44
CA GLY A 91 25.45 24.39 -19.05
C GLY A 91 24.60 25.01 -20.16
N SER A 92 24.31 24.24 -21.21
CA SER A 92 23.20 24.48 -22.12
C SER A 92 21.89 24.09 -21.43
N THR A 93 20.97 25.05 -21.28
CA THR A 93 19.60 24.82 -20.78
C THR A 93 18.68 24.18 -21.81
N ASP A 94 19.19 23.88 -23.01
CA ASP A 94 18.35 23.74 -24.20
C ASP A 94 18.35 22.31 -24.80
N ASP A 95 19.00 21.33 -24.15
CA ASP A 95 19.09 19.94 -24.65
C ASP A 95 18.86 18.90 -23.54
N LEU A 96 17.71 18.98 -22.86
CA LEU A 96 17.25 18.02 -21.83
C LEU A 96 16.55 16.80 -22.46
N THR A 97 17.12 16.24 -23.53
CA THR A 97 16.43 15.32 -24.46
C THR A 97 16.12 13.90 -23.95
N LEU A 98 16.29 13.59 -22.66
CA LEU A 98 16.15 12.22 -22.15
C LEU A 98 14.98 12.00 -21.18
N CYS A 99 14.56 13.02 -20.43
CA CYS A 99 13.32 12.96 -19.65
C CYS A 99 12.15 13.45 -20.51
N THR A 100 11.08 12.66 -20.59
CA THR A 100 9.90 13.03 -21.40
C THR A 100 9.32 14.33 -20.85
N GLY A 101 8.92 15.28 -21.70
CA GLY A 101 8.33 16.55 -21.24
C GLY A 101 9.27 17.55 -20.57
N GLY A 102 10.51 17.18 -20.25
CA GLY A 102 11.53 18.09 -19.74
C GLY A 102 11.50 18.32 -18.23
N ASP A 103 10.64 17.61 -17.50
CA ASP A 103 10.67 17.55 -16.04
C ASP A 103 11.84 16.69 -15.58
N ARG A 104 12.64 17.17 -14.64
CA ARG A 104 13.91 16.52 -14.26
C ARG A 104 14.03 16.23 -12.79
N ASP A 105 13.26 16.94 -11.99
CA ASP A 105 12.94 16.71 -10.59
C ASP A 105 12.07 15.45 -10.39
N LEU A 106 11.43 14.95 -11.44
CA LEU A 106 10.82 13.61 -11.45
C LEU A 106 11.78 12.45 -11.74
N ALA A 107 13.05 12.70 -12.08
CA ALA A 107 14.00 11.63 -12.38
C ALA A 107 14.31 10.75 -11.16
N THR A 108 14.50 9.45 -11.42
CA THR A 108 14.79 8.40 -10.43
C THR A 108 16.01 7.59 -10.85
N GLY A 109 16.57 6.82 -9.93
CA GLY A 109 17.82 6.10 -10.12
C GLY A 109 19.00 6.82 -9.47
N VAL A 110 20.20 6.59 -10.02
CA VAL A 110 21.43 7.28 -9.59
C VAL A 110 21.88 8.22 -10.68
N GLY A 111 21.90 9.52 -10.40
CA GLY A 111 22.32 10.50 -11.39
C GLY A 111 22.64 11.87 -10.82
N SER A 112 23.05 12.76 -11.71
CA SER A 112 23.41 14.13 -11.36
C SER A 112 23.17 15.08 -12.51
N TYR A 113 22.64 16.27 -12.24
CA TYR A 113 22.47 17.33 -13.24
C TYR A 113 22.69 18.71 -12.63
N ARG A 114 22.74 19.75 -13.47
CA ARG A 114 22.93 21.13 -13.02
C ARG A 114 21.68 21.97 -13.26
N ASN A 115 21.18 22.61 -12.21
CA ASN A 115 20.05 23.54 -12.27
C ASN A 115 20.43 24.87 -11.62
N ASN A 116 20.34 25.99 -12.34
CA ASN A 116 20.52 27.33 -11.74
C ASN A 116 21.83 27.51 -10.93
N ASN A 117 22.93 26.84 -11.33
CA ASN A 117 24.22 26.77 -10.63
C ASN A 117 24.24 25.95 -9.33
N TRP A 118 23.26 25.08 -9.15
CA TRP A 118 23.28 23.98 -8.19
C TRP A 118 23.59 22.70 -8.94
N ASP A 119 24.51 21.93 -8.39
CA ASP A 119 24.74 20.54 -8.80
C ASP A 119 23.76 19.70 -7.97
N ILE A 120 22.86 19.00 -8.65
CA ILE A 120 21.83 18.16 -8.05
C ILE A 120 22.26 16.73 -8.24
N ASP A 121 22.44 16.01 -7.14
CA ASP A 121 22.76 14.59 -7.10
C ASP A 121 21.57 13.85 -6.48
N TYR A 122 21.09 12.78 -7.11
CA TYR A 122 19.99 11.97 -6.60
C TYR A 122 20.35 10.48 -6.60
N ASP A 123 19.88 9.79 -5.56
CA ASP A 123 20.01 8.35 -5.37
C ASP A 123 18.67 7.83 -4.84
N THR A 124 17.81 7.44 -5.78
CA THR A 124 16.51 6.85 -5.50
C THR A 124 16.34 5.54 -6.27
N PRO A 125 15.52 4.59 -5.79
CA PRO A 125 15.25 3.40 -6.58
C PRO A 125 14.59 3.77 -7.91
N ASP A 126 15.03 3.15 -9.01
CA ASP A 126 14.39 3.29 -10.31
C ASP A 126 12.89 2.98 -10.21
N GLN A 127 12.04 3.89 -10.70
CA GLN A 127 10.58 3.72 -10.71
C GLN A 127 9.99 3.48 -12.10
N GLY A 128 10.80 3.54 -13.17
CA GLY A 128 10.32 3.38 -14.54
C GLY A 128 9.31 4.45 -14.92
N ASN A 129 8.04 4.10 -15.00
CA ASN A 129 6.93 5.03 -15.22
C ASN A 129 6.27 5.43 -13.90
N VAL A 130 5.94 6.71 -13.79
CA VAL A 130 5.17 7.28 -12.69
C VAL A 130 3.92 7.96 -13.22
N LEU A 131 2.88 8.03 -12.41
CA LEU A 131 1.60 8.63 -12.77
C LEU A 131 1.57 10.10 -12.38
N ILE A 132 1.35 10.98 -13.36
CA ILE A 132 1.27 12.43 -13.16
C ILE A 132 -0.07 13.00 -13.59
N ILE A 133 -0.41 14.16 -13.02
CA ILE A 133 -1.46 15.01 -13.57
C ILE A 133 -0.84 15.82 -14.70
N GLN A 134 -1.35 15.66 -15.92
CA GLN A 134 -0.88 16.47 -17.04
C GLN A 134 -1.33 17.91 -16.91
N GLU A 135 -0.37 18.82 -16.82
CA GLU A 135 -0.60 20.25 -16.73
C GLU A 135 -0.11 21.02 -17.96
N GLY A 136 0.78 20.42 -18.73
CA GLY A 136 1.16 20.88 -20.07
C GLY A 136 0.02 20.75 -21.09
N GLY A 137 -0.02 21.66 -22.07
CA GLY A 137 -0.99 21.61 -23.18
C GLY A 137 -0.68 20.55 -24.25
N ASP A 138 0.50 19.94 -24.20
CA ASP A 138 0.98 18.96 -25.18
C ASP A 138 1.05 17.58 -24.53
N LEU A 139 0.14 16.68 -24.90
CA LEU A 139 0.10 15.33 -24.34
C LEU A 139 1.35 14.51 -24.71
N LEU A 140 2.03 14.83 -25.83
CA LEU A 140 3.24 14.11 -26.23
C LEU A 140 4.44 14.44 -25.33
N ASN A 141 4.29 15.44 -24.47
CA ASN A 141 5.28 15.93 -23.52
C ASN A 141 4.64 15.98 -22.12
N PRO A 142 4.55 14.83 -21.42
CA PRO A 142 3.99 14.76 -20.07
C PRO A 142 4.78 15.64 -19.09
N ASP A 143 4.09 16.52 -18.37
CA ASP A 143 4.67 17.62 -17.57
C ASP A 143 3.70 17.98 -16.42
N ASP A 144 4.21 18.02 -15.18
CA ASP A 144 3.45 18.25 -13.95
C ASP A 144 3.70 19.62 -13.26
N HIS A 145 4.38 20.54 -13.96
CA HIS A 145 5.03 21.72 -13.40
C HIS A 145 4.14 22.91 -12.97
N ALA A 146 2.84 22.79 -12.66
CA ALA A 146 1.99 23.99 -12.51
C ALA A 146 1.07 24.07 -11.28
N GLY A 147 0.63 22.97 -10.70
CA GLY A 147 -0.49 23.04 -9.77
C GLY A 147 -1.08 21.75 -9.24
N GLY A 148 -0.71 20.55 -9.68
CA GLY A 148 -1.28 19.32 -9.14
C GLY A 148 -2.81 19.27 -9.11
N GLY A 149 -3.37 18.65 -8.07
CA GLY A 149 -4.80 18.38 -8.01
C GLY A 149 -5.13 17.12 -7.24
N TRP A 150 -6.29 16.54 -7.52
CA TRP A 150 -6.67 15.25 -6.95
C TRP A 150 -6.43 14.14 -7.96
N ILE A 151 -5.73 13.08 -7.55
CA ILE A 151 -5.70 11.78 -8.22
C ILE A 151 -6.59 10.83 -7.41
N ASN A 152 -7.49 10.12 -8.09
CA ASN A 152 -8.44 9.21 -7.48
C ASN A 152 -8.18 7.80 -7.99
N PHE A 153 -8.03 6.87 -7.06
CA PHE A 153 -7.93 5.45 -7.28
C PHE A 153 -9.24 4.82 -6.81
N ASP A 154 -10.07 4.37 -7.74
CA ASP A 154 -11.37 3.76 -7.49
C ASP A 154 -11.25 2.25 -7.74
N PHE A 155 -11.46 1.46 -6.67
CA PHE A 155 -11.33 0.00 -6.68
C PHE A 155 -12.69 -0.67 -6.86
N ALA A 156 -12.76 -1.68 -7.72
CA ALA A 156 -13.98 -2.43 -8.01
C ALA A 156 -14.46 -3.27 -6.81
N GLU A 157 -13.52 -3.72 -5.98
CA GLU A 157 -13.76 -4.46 -4.76
C GLU A 157 -13.02 -3.80 -3.60
N ALA A 158 -13.51 -4.03 -2.37
CA ALA A 158 -12.85 -3.51 -1.18
C ALA A 158 -11.54 -4.26 -0.93
N LEU A 159 -10.51 -3.54 -0.52
CA LEU A 159 -9.17 -4.09 -0.28
C LEU A 159 -8.54 -3.49 0.98
N THR A 160 -7.38 -4.04 1.37
CA THR A 160 -6.50 -3.42 2.36
C THR A 160 -5.48 -2.53 1.64
N PHE A 161 -5.54 -1.23 1.89
CA PHE A 161 -4.59 -0.25 1.35
C PHE A 161 -3.41 -0.12 2.29
N GLN A 162 -2.21 -0.51 1.85
CA GLN A 162 -1.03 -0.55 2.72
C GLN A 162 -0.22 0.72 2.61
N SER A 163 0.26 1.08 1.41
CA SER A 163 1.11 2.24 1.20
C SER A 163 1.00 2.82 -0.21
N ILE A 164 1.60 3.99 -0.39
CA ILE A 164 1.70 4.69 -1.67
C ILE A 164 3.03 5.45 -1.74
N GLY A 165 3.69 5.37 -2.90
CA GLY A 165 4.94 6.04 -3.19
C GLY A 165 4.74 7.38 -3.91
N PHE A 166 5.49 8.42 -3.50
CA PHE A 166 5.47 9.76 -4.07
C PHE A 166 6.84 10.23 -4.47
N LEU A 167 6.92 10.79 -5.67
CA LEU A 167 8.07 11.55 -6.13
C LEU A 167 7.76 13.04 -6.06
N ASP A 168 8.81 13.79 -5.73
CA ASP A 168 8.90 15.23 -5.97
C ASP A 168 7.80 16.07 -5.29
N LEU A 169 7.88 16.19 -3.96
CA LEU A 169 6.91 16.91 -3.13
C LEU A 169 7.41 18.29 -2.66
N ASP A 170 8.31 18.93 -3.40
CA ASP A 170 9.12 20.02 -2.88
C ASP A 170 8.49 21.43 -3.00
N ASP A 171 7.51 21.61 -3.90
CA ASP A 171 7.14 22.96 -4.35
C ASP A 171 5.92 23.62 -3.66
N ALA A 172 5.04 22.90 -2.94
CA ALA A 172 3.92 23.57 -2.24
C ALA A 172 3.24 22.86 -1.07
N GLY A 173 3.94 22.02 -0.30
CA GLY A 173 3.42 21.42 0.93
C GLY A 173 3.18 19.92 0.85
N LEU A 174 2.51 19.38 1.86
CA LEU A 174 2.34 17.93 2.02
C LEU A 174 1.04 17.44 1.34
N PRO A 175 1.02 16.20 0.83
CA PRO A 175 -0.19 15.63 0.24
C PRO A 175 -1.30 15.42 1.27
N ASP A 176 -2.55 15.56 0.83
CA ASP A 176 -3.72 15.09 1.59
C ASP A 176 -4.15 13.71 1.09
N PHE A 177 -4.53 12.80 1.99
CA PHE A 177 -5.04 11.47 1.66
C PHE A 177 -6.45 11.28 2.18
N LEU A 178 -7.40 11.07 1.28
CA LEU A 178 -8.80 10.79 1.62
C LEU A 178 -9.15 9.36 1.19
N PHE A 179 -9.42 8.50 2.17
CA PHE A 179 -9.89 7.15 1.95
C PHE A 179 -11.40 7.07 2.11
N THR A 180 -12.06 6.32 1.24
CA THR A 180 -13.48 5.94 1.37
C THR A 180 -13.57 4.44 1.54
N PHE A 181 -14.37 4.01 2.51
CA PHE A 181 -14.52 2.60 2.88
C PHE A 181 -15.82 2.01 2.32
N ALA A 182 -15.90 0.68 2.30
CA ALA A 182 -17.05 -0.06 1.78
C ALA A 182 -18.37 0.26 2.50
N ASP A 183 -18.33 0.69 3.77
CA ASP A 183 -19.50 1.13 4.53
C ASP A 183 -19.94 2.59 4.23
N GLY A 184 -19.21 3.27 3.34
CA GLY A 184 -19.44 4.66 2.96
C GLY A 184 -18.82 5.70 3.90
N SER A 185 -18.12 5.27 4.95
CA SER A 185 -17.35 6.19 5.81
C SER A 185 -16.09 6.68 5.09
N THR A 186 -15.48 7.73 5.62
CA THR A 186 -14.26 8.33 5.06
C THR A 186 -13.25 8.66 6.15
N GLN A 187 -11.96 8.55 5.83
CA GLN A 187 -10.86 8.97 6.70
C GLN A 187 -9.89 9.87 5.92
N LEU A 188 -9.46 10.95 6.55
CA LEU A 188 -8.62 11.98 5.97
C LEU A 188 -7.31 12.11 6.75
N PHE A 189 -6.18 11.94 6.08
CA PHE A 189 -4.84 12.19 6.60
C PHE A 189 -4.26 13.43 5.92
N LYS A 190 -3.59 14.27 6.70
CA LYS A 190 -3.02 15.55 6.28
C LYS A 190 -1.79 15.85 7.09
N ASP A 191 -0.98 16.78 6.57
CA ASP A 191 0.15 17.35 7.30
C ASP A 191 1.11 16.26 7.82
N MET A 192 1.28 15.18 7.03
CA MET A 192 2.18 14.07 7.35
C MET A 192 3.62 14.42 6.96
N GLU A 193 4.44 14.73 7.95
CA GLU A 193 5.82 15.18 7.81
C GLU A 193 6.80 14.01 7.74
N ASP A 194 8.01 14.25 7.24
CA ASP A 194 9.09 13.25 7.15
C ASP A 194 9.49 12.64 8.51
N SER A 195 9.13 13.29 9.62
CA SER A 195 9.35 12.77 10.98
C SER A 195 8.26 11.83 11.49
N ASP A 196 7.13 11.76 10.80
CA ASP A 196 6.01 10.90 11.21
C ASP A 196 6.34 9.42 10.95
N PRO A 197 5.93 8.51 11.84
CA PRO A 197 6.28 7.09 11.73
C PRO A 197 5.64 6.40 10.53
N GLU A 198 4.61 6.99 9.94
CA GLU A 198 3.95 6.54 8.72
C GLU A 198 4.67 6.96 7.43
N VAL A 199 5.68 7.84 7.53
CA VAL A 199 6.42 8.37 6.37
C VAL A 199 7.83 7.79 6.34
N THR A 200 8.19 7.18 5.20
CA THR A 200 9.54 6.66 4.97
C THR A 200 10.18 7.39 3.79
N ILE A 201 11.35 7.98 4.00
CA ILE A 201 12.19 8.48 2.90
C ILE A 201 12.91 7.26 2.29
N VAL A 202 12.46 6.86 1.11
CA VAL A 202 12.99 5.69 0.39
C VAL A 202 14.26 6.07 -0.37
N GLY A 203 14.32 7.28 -0.89
CA GLY A 203 15.48 7.84 -1.57
C GLY A 203 15.48 9.36 -1.52
N GLN A 204 16.66 9.96 -1.60
CA GLN A 204 16.83 11.39 -1.36
C GLN A 204 17.80 12.01 -2.38
N SER A 205 17.59 13.30 -2.65
CA SER A 205 18.51 14.11 -3.44
C SER A 205 19.24 15.13 -2.58
N SER A 206 20.31 15.66 -3.14
CA SER A 206 21.02 16.78 -2.57
C SER A 206 21.34 17.81 -3.65
N GLN A 207 21.21 19.09 -3.30
CA GLN A 207 21.72 20.19 -4.11
C GLN A 207 22.98 20.76 -3.47
N THR A 208 24.04 20.87 -4.25
CA THR A 208 25.32 21.44 -3.84
C THR A 208 25.67 22.69 -4.62
N ARG A 209 26.11 23.74 -3.92
CA ARG A 209 26.67 24.95 -4.52
C ARG A 209 27.89 25.43 -3.72
N GLY A 210 29.07 25.22 -4.30
CA GLY A 210 30.34 25.50 -3.63
C GLY A 210 30.55 24.53 -2.46
N SER A 211 30.56 25.04 -1.23
CA SER A 211 30.67 24.23 0.00
C SER A 211 29.33 23.98 0.71
N ASN A 212 28.22 24.46 0.14
CA ASN A 212 26.91 24.34 0.75
C ASN A 212 26.15 23.19 0.08
N THR A 213 25.77 22.19 0.87
CA THR A 213 24.90 21.09 0.43
C THR A 213 23.61 21.17 1.22
N ILE A 214 22.48 21.12 0.52
CA ILE A 214 21.14 20.99 1.08
C ILE A 214 20.56 19.66 0.61
N TYR A 215 19.83 18.99 1.48
CA TYR A 215 19.01 17.85 1.08
C TYR A 215 17.59 18.36 0.90
N ASN A 216 17.01 18.11 -0.27
CA ASN A 216 15.72 18.63 -0.67
C ASN A 216 14.79 17.49 -1.12
N ALA A 217 13.56 17.87 -1.49
CA ALA A 217 12.55 16.93 -1.90
C ALA A 217 12.47 16.72 -3.43
N GLU A 218 13.18 17.49 -4.26
CA GLU A 218 13.34 17.19 -5.70
C GLU A 218 13.88 15.77 -5.86
N ASN A 219 13.45 15.02 -6.87
CA ASN A 219 13.96 13.68 -7.18
C ASN A 219 13.89 12.69 -6.01
N SER A 220 13.18 13.02 -4.92
CA SER A 220 13.15 12.20 -3.72
C SER A 220 11.89 11.36 -3.69
N LEU A 221 12.01 10.15 -3.15
CA LEU A 221 10.93 9.18 -3.06
C LEU A 221 10.51 9.02 -1.60
N ARG A 222 9.23 9.27 -1.34
CA ARG A 222 8.60 9.03 -0.03
C ARG A 222 7.57 7.93 -0.15
N GLU A 223 7.48 7.11 0.88
CA GLU A 223 6.39 6.16 1.06
C GLU A 223 5.53 6.58 2.25
N TYR A 224 4.22 6.61 2.05
CA TYR A 224 3.23 6.85 3.10
C TYR A 224 2.48 5.55 3.39
N SER A 225 2.56 5.07 4.62
CA SER A 225 2.00 3.81 5.09
C SER A 225 0.75 4.00 5.95
N PHE A 226 -0.32 3.27 5.67
CA PHE A 226 -1.62 3.42 6.33
C PHE A 226 -2.22 2.11 6.89
N TYR A 227 -2.08 0.98 6.17
CA TYR A 227 -2.67 -0.32 6.53
C TYR A 227 -4.16 -0.25 6.87
N LEU A 228 -4.98 0.20 5.91
CA LEU A 228 -6.42 0.43 6.08
C LEU A 228 -7.24 -0.65 5.37
N ASP A 229 -8.09 -1.35 6.11
CA ASP A 229 -8.97 -2.38 5.55
C ASP A 229 -10.26 -1.82 4.94
N ASN A 230 -10.85 -2.58 4.02
CA ASN A 230 -12.14 -2.28 3.38
C ASN A 230 -12.16 -0.96 2.60
N VAL A 231 -11.02 -0.53 2.07
CA VAL A 231 -10.91 0.67 1.21
C VAL A 231 -11.49 0.35 -0.16
N VAL A 232 -12.38 1.22 -0.65
CA VAL A 232 -12.93 1.17 -2.02
C VAL A 232 -12.49 2.35 -2.88
N LYS A 233 -11.97 3.41 -2.25
CA LYS A 233 -11.38 4.56 -2.94
C LYS A 233 -10.25 5.17 -2.12
N ALA A 234 -9.14 5.47 -2.78
CA ALA A 234 -8.09 6.34 -2.26
C ALA A 234 -7.99 7.59 -3.14
N SER A 235 -8.14 8.76 -2.54
CA SER A 235 -8.00 10.05 -3.20
C SER A 235 -6.81 10.79 -2.62
N VAL A 236 -5.86 11.15 -3.48
CA VAL A 236 -4.65 11.87 -3.13
C VAL A 236 -4.76 13.28 -3.65
N LYS A 237 -4.50 14.27 -2.80
CA LYS A 237 -4.35 15.66 -3.24
C LYS A 237 -2.88 16.05 -3.28
N LEU A 238 -2.38 16.31 -4.48
CA LEU A 238 -1.10 16.93 -4.72
C LEU A 238 -1.25 18.46 -4.58
N PRO A 239 -0.48 19.11 -3.68
CA PRO A 239 -0.57 20.54 -3.49
C PRO A 239 0.18 21.34 -4.57
N SER A 240 1.11 20.71 -5.29
CA SER A 240 1.89 21.24 -6.42
C SER A 240 2.14 20.15 -7.47
N SER A 241 3.21 20.26 -8.27
CA SER A 241 3.90 19.15 -8.93
C SER A 241 4.14 17.98 -7.99
N GLY A 242 4.34 16.82 -8.60
CA GLY A 242 4.58 15.56 -7.94
C GLY A 242 3.93 14.40 -8.69
N ALA A 243 4.54 13.22 -8.54
CA ALA A 243 4.08 12.00 -9.19
C ALA A 243 3.77 10.90 -8.18
N ILE A 244 2.84 10.02 -8.55
CA ILE A 244 2.64 8.75 -7.84
C ILE A 244 3.55 7.71 -8.48
N ALA A 245 4.34 7.02 -7.67
CA ALA A 245 5.27 6.00 -8.15
C ALA A 245 4.66 4.60 -8.12
N TYR A 246 3.92 4.27 -7.06
CA TYR A 246 3.30 2.95 -6.89
C TYR A 246 2.22 2.96 -5.82
N LEU A 247 1.42 1.89 -5.78
CA LEU A 247 0.50 1.55 -4.70
C LEU A 247 0.80 0.14 -4.18
N ASP A 248 0.76 -0.06 -2.86
CA ASP A 248 0.78 -1.40 -2.27
C ASP A 248 -0.59 -1.71 -1.65
N VAL A 249 -1.23 -2.78 -2.14
CA VAL A 249 -2.59 -3.19 -1.74
C VAL A 249 -2.68 -4.70 -1.50
N ASP A 250 -3.66 -5.14 -0.72
CA ASP A 250 -3.97 -6.56 -0.54
C ASP A 250 -5.47 -6.83 -0.72
N TYR A 251 -5.81 -7.70 -1.68
CA TYR A 251 -7.19 -8.09 -1.99
C TYR A 251 -7.68 -9.27 -1.14
N ASN A 252 -6.80 -9.92 -0.36
CA ASN A 252 -7.10 -11.20 0.29
C ASN A 252 -7.83 -11.09 1.65
N GLN A 253 -8.38 -9.92 2.01
CA GLN A 253 -8.94 -9.67 3.34
C GLN A 253 -10.43 -9.31 3.38
N VAL A 254 -11.20 -9.45 2.29
CA VAL A 254 -12.66 -9.51 2.46
C VAL A 254 -13.02 -10.87 3.05
N GLU A 255 -12.82 -11.03 4.36
CA GLU A 255 -13.47 -12.08 5.13
C GLU A 255 -14.97 -11.92 4.89
N VAL A 256 -15.53 -12.74 3.99
CA VAL A 256 -16.97 -12.97 3.93
C VAL A 256 -17.36 -13.31 5.37
N PRO A 257 -18.22 -12.52 6.04
CA PRO A 257 -18.63 -12.85 7.39
C PRO A 257 -19.09 -14.28 7.37
N GLU A 258 -18.44 -15.17 8.14
CA GLU A 258 -18.86 -16.56 8.18
C GLU A 258 -20.37 -16.55 8.36
N PRO A 259 -21.15 -17.21 7.49
CA PRO A 259 -22.60 -17.19 7.61
C PRO A 259 -22.87 -17.67 9.03
N MET A 260 -23.30 -16.72 9.89
CA MET A 260 -23.52 -16.95 11.32
C MET A 260 -24.09 -18.32 11.44
N ALA A 261 -23.37 -19.24 12.10
CA ALA A 261 -23.68 -20.65 12.15
C ALA A 261 -25.19 -20.88 12.38
N MET A 262 -25.93 -20.90 11.28
CA MET A 262 -27.27 -21.45 11.14
C MET A 262 -27.06 -22.95 11.04
N ALA A 263 -26.30 -23.50 11.99
CA ALA A 263 -26.47 -24.85 12.47
C ALA A 263 -27.74 -24.88 13.33
N GLY A 264 -28.84 -24.40 12.75
CA GLY A 264 -30.17 -24.91 13.02
C GLY A 264 -30.24 -26.32 12.45
N LEU A 265 -29.57 -27.26 13.11
CA LEU A 265 -29.86 -28.68 12.94
C LEU A 265 -31.03 -29.00 13.85
N GLY A 266 -32.22 -28.78 13.29
CA GLY A 266 -33.48 -29.22 13.85
C GLY A 266 -33.51 -30.73 14.08
N VAL A 267 -33.85 -31.08 15.31
CA VAL A 267 -34.83 -32.09 15.75
C VAL A 267 -35.32 -33.09 14.69
N ILE A 268 -35.27 -34.37 15.06
CA ILE A 268 -36.18 -35.54 14.83
C ILE A 268 -35.26 -36.77 14.76
N ALA A 269 -35.44 -37.90 15.45
CA ALA A 269 -36.33 -38.40 16.48
C ALA A 269 -35.78 -39.77 16.92
N GLY A 270 -36.23 -40.30 18.05
CA GLY A 270 -36.29 -41.76 18.22
C GLY A 270 -35.72 -42.33 19.51
N SER A 271 -36.60 -42.43 20.50
CA SER A 271 -36.72 -43.57 21.43
C SER A 271 -35.48 -44.07 22.19
N LEU A 272 -35.48 -43.82 23.51
CA LEU A 272 -35.24 -44.87 24.51
C LEU A 272 -35.88 -44.47 25.84
N LEU A 273 -37.22 -44.53 25.86
CA LEU A 273 -37.97 -44.80 27.08
C LEU A 273 -37.92 -46.32 27.30
N ALA A 274 -37.08 -46.77 28.22
CA ALA A 274 -37.27 -48.05 28.90
C ALA A 274 -37.05 -47.83 30.40
N ALA A 275 -38.19 -47.78 31.09
CA ALA A 275 -38.32 -47.53 32.50
C ALA A 275 -37.56 -48.55 33.35
N ARG A 276 -36.87 -48.06 34.38
CA ARG A 276 -36.58 -48.88 35.57
C ARG A 276 -36.78 -48.05 36.83
N ARG A 277 -38.04 -47.90 37.26
CA ARG A 277 -38.36 -47.44 38.62
C ARG A 277 -39.30 -48.41 39.31
N ARG A 278 -38.83 -48.90 40.46
CA ARG A 278 -39.39 -49.87 41.40
C ARG A 278 -40.74 -49.43 41.99
N ARG A 279 -41.60 -50.42 42.30
CA ARG A 279 -42.38 -50.58 43.56
C ARG A 279 -43.00 -51.99 43.57
N ASN A 280 -42.57 -52.84 44.51
CA ASN A 280 -43.21 -53.18 45.79
C ASN A 280 -44.46 -54.05 45.64
N LEU A 281 -44.32 -55.31 46.07
CA LEU A 281 -45.41 -56.24 46.40
C LEU A 281 -45.06 -56.84 47.78
N GLY A 282 -46.05 -56.88 48.67
CA GLY A 282 -46.05 -57.64 49.92
C GLY A 282 -45.59 -56.86 51.12
#